data_AF-A0A0B7MNH7-F1
#
_entry.id   AF-A0A0B7MNH7-F1
#
_cell.length_a   1.000
_cell.length_b   1.000
_cell.length_c   1.000
_cell.angle_alpha   90.00
_cell.angle_beta   90.00
_cell.angle_gamma   90.00
#
_symmetry.space_group_name_H-M   'P 1'
#
loop_
_entity.id
_entity.type
_entity.pdbx_description
1 polymer ?
#
loop_
_entity_poly.entity_id
_entity_poly.type
_entity_poly.pdbx_seq_one_letter_code
_entity_poly.pdbx_strand_id
1 'polypeptide(L)'
;MCYNTNKLFSGDIPMKMQDYICKVIDSFPRKMLKWDTDIRDPVARRFASRWEDAGGYEAFAAAINNLVEEKVLSPVKKSGLNGLSPPLALRYRKLPLQEGDYSAAKEEILSFYCSRMDLSSFLNSPQDYDRHRDILMAIDHFLIEAENNPPAVWDTVNERSFALTGHEKFLSSHKGNQLLKRIKITLQDLCCVPAPEPFFFWATALPLLPEERAHCLVVENKDTFHSLKYLLGAGKLKTNPEIHLLIYGEGKKILNSWSFIYECLPGAAGYQFFYFGDLGPGGARYLR
;
A
#
# COMPACT_ATOMS: atom_id res chain seq x y z
N MET A 1 -39.82 -11.95 -9.90
CA MET A 1 -40.25 -11.38 -8.62
C MET A 1 -39.16 -10.44 -8.13
N CYS A 2 -39.38 -9.15 -8.32
CA CYS A 2 -38.57 -8.09 -7.74
C CYS A 2 -39.02 -7.91 -6.28
N TYR A 3 -38.09 -7.82 -5.34
CA TYR A 3 -38.34 -7.13 -4.09
C TYR A 3 -37.23 -6.12 -3.80
N ASN A 4 -37.73 -4.97 -3.39
CA ASN A 4 -37.13 -3.65 -3.43
C ASN A 4 -36.28 -3.37 -2.19
N THR A 5 -35.39 -2.40 -2.40
CA THR A 5 -34.61 -1.64 -1.43
C THR A 5 -35.47 -0.88 -0.41
N ASN A 6 -34.90 -0.71 0.80
CA ASN A 6 -34.97 0.45 1.72
C ASN A 6 -35.28 0.08 3.18
N LYS A 7 -34.26 0.19 4.04
CA LYS A 7 -34.41 0.75 5.40
C LYS A 7 -33.09 1.37 5.87
N LEU A 8 -32.94 2.64 5.50
CA LEU A 8 -32.46 3.76 6.31
C LEU A 8 -31.46 3.46 7.45
N PHE A 9 -30.20 3.79 7.17
CA PHE A 9 -29.25 4.28 8.15
C PHE A 9 -29.75 5.62 8.71
N SER A 10 -30.07 5.69 10.00
CA SER A 10 -29.94 6.90 10.81
C SER A 10 -30.24 6.58 12.28
N GLY A 11 -29.20 6.60 13.09
CA GLY A 11 -29.29 6.39 14.53
C GLY A 11 -27.91 6.57 15.16
N ASP A 12 -27.26 7.69 14.87
CA ASP A 12 -26.02 8.10 15.55
C ASP A 12 -26.29 8.09 17.06
N ILE A 13 -25.62 7.19 17.78
CA ILE A 13 -25.55 7.22 19.23
C ILE A 13 -25.01 8.61 19.60
N PRO A 14 -25.69 9.41 20.45
CA PRO A 14 -25.23 10.74 20.79
C PRO A 14 -23.85 10.64 21.43
N MET A 15 -22.84 11.07 20.69
CA MET A 15 -21.45 11.05 21.11
C MET A 15 -21.29 11.95 22.35
N LYS A 16 -20.60 11.46 23.39
CA LYS A 16 -20.50 12.20 24.66
C LYS A 16 -19.63 13.45 24.48
N MET A 17 -19.89 14.50 25.26
CA MET A 17 -19.15 15.79 25.22
C MET A 17 -17.62 15.57 25.26
N GLN A 18 -17.15 14.67 26.13
CA GLN A 18 -15.74 14.31 26.28
C GLN A 18 -15.13 13.73 25.00
N ASP A 19 -15.83 12.83 24.29
CA ASP A 19 -15.36 12.23 23.04
C ASP A 19 -15.13 13.28 21.94
N TYR A 20 -16.00 14.31 21.90
CA TYR A 20 -15.85 15.39 20.93
C TYR A 20 -14.67 16.30 21.29
N ILE A 21 -14.50 16.60 22.58
CA ILE A 21 -13.35 17.37 23.07
C ILE A 21 -12.05 16.65 22.71
N CYS A 22 -11.95 15.32 22.86
CA CYS A 22 -10.79 14.54 22.42
C CYS A 22 -10.50 14.71 20.92
N LYS A 23 -11.51 14.56 20.05
CA LYS A 23 -11.35 14.78 18.60
C LYS A 23 -10.85 16.18 18.26
N VAL A 24 -11.35 17.19 18.96
CA VAL A 24 -10.91 18.58 18.78
C VAL A 24 -9.45 18.72 19.19
N ILE A 25 -9.05 18.24 20.37
CA ILE A 25 -7.68 18.29 20.90
C ILE A 25 -6.68 17.58 19.96
N ASP A 26 -7.06 16.44 19.40
CA ASP A 26 -6.25 15.64 18.47
C ASP A 26 -6.05 16.33 17.12
N SER A 27 -7.02 17.15 16.68
CA SER A 27 -6.92 17.89 15.42
C SER A 27 -5.86 19.01 15.43
N PHE A 28 -5.42 19.47 16.60
CA PHE A 28 -4.40 20.51 16.70
C PHE A 28 -2.98 19.95 16.70
N PRO A 29 -2.07 20.37 15.80
CA PRO A 29 -0.69 19.85 15.80
C PRO A 29 0.17 20.37 16.96
N ARG A 30 -0.23 21.48 17.60
CA ARG A 30 0.54 22.13 18.68
C ARG A 30 0.27 21.50 20.05
N LYS A 31 1.29 21.38 20.90
CA LYS A 31 1.18 20.82 22.27
C LYS A 31 0.48 21.73 23.28
N MET A 32 0.35 23.03 22.99
CA MET A 32 -0.26 24.02 23.88
C MET A 32 -1.59 24.50 23.28
N LEU A 33 -2.67 24.43 24.06
CA LEU A 33 -4.02 24.79 23.65
C LEU A 33 -4.58 25.88 24.57
N LYS A 34 -5.33 26.83 24.00
CA LYS A 34 -6.16 27.78 24.74
C LYS A 34 -7.55 27.19 24.97
N TRP A 35 -8.07 27.31 26.19
CA TRP A 35 -9.36 26.70 26.56
C TRP A 35 -10.54 27.20 25.71
N ASP A 36 -10.50 28.45 25.26
CA ASP A 36 -11.54 29.12 24.49
C ASP A 36 -11.42 28.79 23.00
N THR A 37 -10.44 29.38 22.32
CA THR A 37 -10.35 29.36 20.85
C THR A 37 -10.01 27.98 20.30
N ASP A 38 -9.28 27.18 21.07
CA ASP A 38 -8.77 25.89 20.60
C ASP A 38 -9.67 24.72 21.06
N ILE A 39 -10.48 24.89 22.10
CA ILE A 39 -11.28 23.78 22.65
C ILE A 39 -12.76 24.16 22.69
N ARG A 40 -13.15 25.18 23.46
CA ARG A 40 -14.55 25.56 23.63
C ARG A 40 -15.22 25.96 22.32
N ASP A 41 -14.63 26.86 21.53
CA ASP A 41 -15.26 27.40 20.34
C ASP A 41 -15.56 26.32 19.28
N PRO A 42 -14.63 25.40 18.96
CA PRO A 42 -14.93 24.26 18.08
C PRO A 42 -16.03 23.35 18.63
N VAL A 43 -16.04 23.08 19.94
CA VAL A 43 -17.04 22.23 20.59
C VAL A 43 -18.41 22.90 20.54
N ALA A 44 -18.52 24.16 20.99
CA ALA A 44 -19.76 24.93 20.97
C ALA A 44 -20.33 25.06 19.54
N ARG A 45 -19.47 25.29 18.54
CA ARG A 45 -19.90 25.39 17.13
C ARG A 45 -20.46 24.07 16.59
N ARG A 46 -19.95 22.93 17.07
CA ARG A 46 -20.44 21.60 16.66
C ARG A 46 -21.80 21.27 17.27
N PHE A 47 -21.94 21.52 18.57
CA PHE A 47 -23.18 21.26 19.29
C PHE A 47 -24.26 22.28 18.92
N ALA A 48 -23.85 23.49 18.52
CA ALA A 48 -24.72 24.57 18.06
C ALA A 48 -25.91 24.76 19.03
N SER A 49 -27.14 24.61 18.56
CA SER A 49 -28.36 24.73 19.36
C SER A 49 -28.52 23.65 20.43
N ARG A 50 -27.82 22.52 20.32
CA ARG A 50 -27.86 21.38 21.27
C ARG A 50 -26.86 21.52 22.42
N TRP A 51 -26.17 22.65 22.54
CA TRP A 51 -25.17 22.86 23.58
C TRP A 51 -25.76 22.73 24.99
N GLU A 52 -26.90 23.38 25.24
CA GLU A 52 -27.58 23.31 26.54
C GLU A 52 -28.18 21.91 26.79
N ASP A 53 -28.74 21.27 25.76
CA ASP A 53 -29.26 19.89 25.84
C ASP A 53 -28.16 18.87 26.20
N ALA A 54 -26.90 19.17 25.85
CA ALA A 54 -25.72 18.37 26.17
C ALA A 54 -25.11 18.71 27.55
N GLY A 55 -25.79 19.51 28.37
CA GLY A 55 -25.36 19.92 29.71
C GLY A 55 -24.50 21.19 29.73
N GLY A 56 -24.42 21.90 28.60
CA GLY A 56 -23.86 23.24 28.52
C GLY A 56 -22.41 23.37 29.02
N TYR A 57 -22.12 24.51 29.64
CA TYR A 57 -20.78 24.81 30.17
C TYR A 57 -20.37 23.88 31.31
N GLU A 58 -21.32 23.44 32.14
CA GLU A 58 -21.03 22.57 33.27
C GLU A 58 -20.55 21.19 32.81
N ALA A 59 -21.23 20.58 31.84
CA ALA A 59 -20.80 19.32 31.23
C ALA A 59 -19.47 19.46 30.48
N PHE A 60 -19.25 20.60 29.81
CA PHE A 60 -17.96 20.90 29.18
C PHE A 60 -16.83 20.99 30.23
N ALA A 61 -17.05 21.71 31.33
CA ALA A 61 -16.07 21.86 32.40
C ALA A 61 -15.75 20.52 33.08
N ALA A 62 -16.79 19.70 33.35
CA ALA A 62 -16.61 18.34 33.86
C ALA A 62 -15.78 17.47 32.91
N ALA A 63 -16.08 17.50 31.60
CA ALA A 63 -15.32 16.73 30.62
C ALA A 63 -13.85 17.18 30.51
N ILE A 64 -13.56 18.49 30.61
CA ILE A 64 -12.19 18.99 30.65
C ILE A 64 -11.46 18.52 31.90
N ASN A 65 -12.12 18.54 33.07
CA ASN A 65 -11.52 18.07 34.32
C ASN A 65 -11.26 16.55 34.29
N ASN A 66 -12.17 15.75 33.73
CA ASN A 66 -11.93 14.33 33.50
C ASN A 66 -10.68 14.10 32.64
N LEU A 67 -10.49 14.87 31.56
CA LEU A 67 -9.29 14.76 30.72
C LEU A 67 -8.00 15.18 31.44
N VAL A 68 -8.10 16.02 32.47
CA VAL A 68 -6.97 16.35 33.36
C VAL A 68 -6.68 15.19 34.31
N GLU A 69 -7.72 14.58 34.88
CA GLU A 69 -7.61 13.39 35.74
C GLU A 69 -7.03 12.19 34.98
N GLU A 70 -7.49 11.97 33.75
CA GLU A 70 -7.01 10.94 32.81
C GLU A 70 -5.61 11.24 32.25
N LYS A 71 -4.98 12.37 32.65
CA LYS A 71 -3.65 12.80 32.18
C LYS A 71 -3.55 12.94 30.65
N VAL A 72 -4.66 13.27 29.98
CA VAL A 72 -4.66 13.68 28.57
C VAL A 72 -4.27 15.15 28.45
N LEU A 73 -4.72 15.98 29.40
CA LEU A 73 -4.38 17.39 29.51
C LEU A 73 -3.69 17.70 30.84
N SER A 74 -2.85 18.73 30.83
CA SER A 74 -2.28 19.32 32.05
C SER A 74 -2.56 20.82 32.09
N PRO A 75 -3.19 21.36 33.14
CA PRO A 75 -3.48 22.79 33.24
C PRO A 75 -2.19 23.58 33.49
N VAL A 76 -2.00 24.67 32.75
CA VAL A 76 -0.86 25.57 32.96
C VAL A 76 -1.21 26.54 34.09
N LYS A 77 -0.79 26.23 35.33
CA LYS A 77 -1.12 27.04 36.53
C LYS A 77 -0.81 28.54 36.40
N LYS A 78 0.31 28.89 35.74
CA LYS A 78 0.71 30.29 35.49
C LYS A 78 -0.21 31.05 34.53
N SER A 79 -1.10 30.36 33.82
CA SER A 79 -2.00 30.99 32.85
C SER A 79 -3.23 31.64 33.48
N GLY A 80 -3.56 31.36 34.74
CA GLY A 80 -4.76 31.86 35.39
C GLY A 80 -6.02 31.03 35.06
N LEU A 81 -7.15 31.47 35.60
CA LEU A 81 -8.47 30.84 35.44
C LEU A 81 -9.38 31.69 34.54
N ASN A 82 -10.37 31.07 33.92
CA ASN A 82 -11.29 31.71 32.98
C ASN A 82 -12.40 32.57 33.63
N GLY A 83 -12.52 32.59 34.96
CA GLY A 83 -13.51 33.40 35.68
C GLY A 83 -14.95 32.88 35.57
N LEU A 84 -15.16 31.66 35.06
CA LEU A 84 -16.48 31.01 34.99
C LEU A 84 -16.66 30.00 36.15
N SER A 85 -17.88 29.48 36.32
CA SER A 85 -18.20 28.48 37.35
C SER A 85 -18.82 27.23 36.70
N PRO A 86 -18.20 26.03 36.81
CA PRO A 86 -16.90 25.73 37.45
C PRO A 86 -15.69 26.38 36.74
N PRO A 87 -14.61 26.73 37.47
CA PRO A 87 -13.46 27.40 36.86
C PRO A 87 -12.56 26.43 36.07
N LEU A 88 -12.09 26.86 34.90
CA LEU A 88 -11.10 26.15 34.07
C LEU A 88 -9.83 26.98 33.90
N ALA A 89 -8.69 26.33 33.63
CA ALA A 89 -7.43 27.00 33.33
C ALA A 89 -7.49 27.67 31.95
N LEU A 90 -6.81 28.83 31.79
CA LEU A 90 -6.79 29.52 30.49
C LEU A 90 -6.01 28.78 29.40
N ARG A 91 -5.05 27.93 29.79
CA ARG A 91 -4.25 27.11 28.88
C ARG A 91 -4.04 25.70 29.39
N TYR A 92 -4.01 24.77 28.44
CA TYR A 92 -3.72 23.36 28.68
C TYR A 92 -2.54 22.90 27.81
N ARG A 93 -1.70 22.05 28.39
CA ARG A 93 -0.68 21.30 27.66
C ARG A 93 -1.23 19.91 27.35
N LYS A 94 -1.18 19.49 26.09
CA LYS A 94 -1.38 18.10 25.70
C LYS A 94 -0.28 17.27 26.31
N LEU A 95 -0.66 16.33 27.16
CA LEU A 95 0.25 15.29 27.59
C LEU A 95 0.33 14.26 26.44
N PRO A 96 1.49 13.59 26.27
CA PRO A 96 1.52 12.40 25.43
C PRO A 96 0.38 11.49 25.89
N LEU A 97 -0.39 10.93 24.96
CA LEU A 97 -1.35 9.87 25.26
C LEU A 97 -0.63 8.91 26.22
N GLN A 98 -1.19 8.66 27.40
CA GLN A 98 -0.75 7.51 28.18
C GLN A 98 -0.79 6.34 27.21
N GLU A 99 0.33 5.62 27.07
CA GLU A 99 0.35 4.36 26.33
C GLU A 99 -0.92 3.62 26.76
N GLY A 100 -1.80 3.27 25.81
CA GLY A 100 -2.70 2.15 26.07
C GLY A 100 -1.84 1.01 26.61
N ASP A 101 -2.37 0.15 27.48
CA ASP A 101 -1.58 -0.99 27.95
C ASP A 101 -1.26 -1.93 26.78
N TYR A 102 -0.17 -1.61 26.08
CA TYR A 102 0.38 -2.36 24.97
C TYR A 102 1.43 -3.35 25.48
N SER A 103 1.46 -3.63 26.79
CA SER A 103 2.41 -4.58 27.37
C SER A 103 2.29 -5.94 26.69
N ALA A 104 1.05 -6.39 26.42
CA ALA A 104 0.79 -7.62 25.68
C ALA A 104 1.35 -7.58 24.24
N ALA A 105 1.12 -6.49 23.50
CA ALA A 105 1.65 -6.34 22.14
C ALA A 105 3.18 -6.28 22.13
N LYS A 106 3.80 -5.55 23.08
CA LYS A 106 5.25 -5.47 23.24
C LYS A 106 5.84 -6.84 23.61
N GLU A 107 5.21 -7.56 24.54
CA GLU A 107 5.59 -8.92 24.94
C GLU A 107 5.52 -9.87 23.75
N GLU A 108 4.43 -9.82 22.98
CA GLU A 108 4.27 -10.65 21.78
C GLU A 108 5.37 -10.35 20.74
N ILE A 109 5.61 -9.07 20.43
CA ILE A 109 6.68 -8.67 19.49
C ILE A 109 8.06 -9.19 19.95
N LEU A 110 8.32 -9.19 21.25
CA LEU A 110 9.61 -9.61 21.81
C LEU A 110 9.76 -11.14 21.93
N SER A 111 8.67 -11.89 21.94
CA SER A 111 8.71 -13.32 22.30
C SER A 111 8.18 -14.28 21.23
N PHE A 112 7.29 -13.84 20.33
CA PHE A 112 6.62 -14.74 19.37
C PHE A 112 7.33 -14.84 18.03
N TYR A 113 8.11 -13.83 17.65
CA TYR A 113 8.79 -13.77 16.35
C TYR A 113 10.20 -14.33 16.47
N CYS A 114 10.52 -15.30 15.60
CA CYS A 114 11.80 -16.00 15.64
C CYS A 114 12.67 -15.78 14.40
N SER A 115 12.12 -15.15 13.36
CA SER A 115 12.87 -14.83 12.14
C SER A 115 13.77 -13.59 12.30
N ARG A 116 14.54 -13.30 11.24
CA ARG A 116 15.42 -12.12 11.16
C ARG A 116 14.70 -10.77 10.97
N MET A 117 13.38 -10.71 11.05
CA MET A 117 12.62 -9.46 10.85
C MET A 117 12.96 -8.39 11.89
N ASP A 118 12.99 -7.13 11.46
CA ASP A 118 13.15 -5.98 12.35
C ASP A 118 11.81 -5.43 12.84
N LEU A 119 11.45 -5.73 14.08
CA LEU A 119 10.22 -5.24 14.71
C LEU A 119 10.43 -4.05 15.65
N SER A 120 11.64 -3.47 15.70
CA SER A 120 11.95 -2.32 16.57
C SER A 120 11.03 -1.12 16.31
N SER A 121 10.63 -0.91 15.05
CA SER A 121 9.69 0.14 14.67
C SER A 121 8.28 -0.07 15.23
N PHE A 122 7.87 -1.31 15.51
CA PHE A 122 6.59 -1.62 16.16
C PHE A 122 6.70 -1.53 17.69
N LEU A 123 7.85 -1.87 18.28
CA LEU A 123 8.09 -1.62 19.71
C LEU A 123 8.03 -0.13 20.06
N ASN A 124 8.54 0.73 19.16
CA ASN A 124 8.50 2.19 19.30
C ASN A 124 7.11 2.79 18.98
N SER A 125 6.20 2.03 18.36
CA SER A 125 4.87 2.47 17.95
C SER A 125 3.87 1.31 18.02
N PRO A 126 3.62 0.76 19.22
CA PRO A 126 2.87 -0.47 19.40
C PRO A 126 1.41 -0.37 18.99
N GLN A 127 0.84 0.85 18.95
CA GLN A 127 -0.51 1.12 18.43
C GLN A 127 -0.73 0.73 16.97
N ASP A 128 0.36 0.54 16.20
CA ASP A 128 0.29 0.10 14.81
C ASP A 128 0.33 -1.43 14.67
N TYR A 129 0.71 -2.15 15.72
CA TYR A 129 1.01 -3.58 15.66
C TYR A 129 -0.21 -4.41 15.26
N ASP A 130 -1.34 -4.22 15.93
CA ASP A 130 -2.54 -5.05 15.74
C ASP A 130 -3.00 -5.12 14.29
N ARG A 131 -2.85 -4.03 13.52
CA ARG A 131 -3.25 -3.98 12.10
C ARG A 131 -2.32 -4.77 11.18
N HIS A 132 -1.12 -5.10 11.65
CA HIS A 132 -0.09 -5.81 10.90
C HIS A 132 0.23 -7.18 11.49
N ARG A 133 -0.32 -7.51 12.67
CA ARG A 133 -0.03 -8.74 13.42
C ARG A 133 -0.10 -9.99 12.54
N ASP A 134 -1.21 -10.20 11.84
CA ASP A 134 -1.42 -11.42 11.03
C ASP A 134 -0.41 -11.54 9.89
N ILE A 135 -0.13 -10.44 9.17
CA ILE A 135 0.83 -10.45 8.07
C ILE A 135 2.28 -10.59 8.57
N LEU A 136 2.61 -10.01 9.72
CA LEU A 136 3.92 -10.20 10.34
C LEU A 136 4.11 -11.66 10.74
N MET A 137 3.12 -12.28 11.38
CA MET A 137 3.19 -13.71 11.75
C MET A 137 3.35 -14.61 10.52
N ALA A 138 2.60 -14.34 9.44
CA ALA A 138 2.72 -15.09 8.19
C ALA A 138 4.12 -14.97 7.56
N ILE A 139 4.69 -13.76 7.57
CA ILE A 139 6.06 -13.53 7.07
C ILE A 139 7.09 -14.23 7.98
N ASP A 140 6.94 -14.17 9.31
CA ASP A 140 7.84 -14.85 10.25
C ASP A 140 7.91 -16.35 9.99
N HIS A 141 6.74 -16.99 9.93
CA HIS A 141 6.61 -18.41 9.67
C HIS A 141 7.26 -18.78 8.32
N PHE A 142 6.96 -18.01 7.28
CA PHE A 142 7.55 -18.24 5.96
C PHE A 142 9.08 -18.13 5.99
N LEU A 143 9.64 -17.11 6.62
CA LEU A 143 11.09 -16.90 6.67
C LEU A 143 11.81 -18.05 7.39
N ILE A 144 11.23 -18.55 8.48
CA ILE A 144 11.76 -19.70 9.23
C ILE A 144 11.71 -20.97 8.37
N GLU A 145 10.59 -21.20 7.68
CA GLU A 145 10.43 -22.35 6.79
C GLU A 145 11.43 -22.30 5.63
N ALA A 146 11.55 -21.15 4.98
CA ALA A 146 12.44 -20.96 3.83
C ALA A 146 13.93 -21.03 4.19
N GLU A 147 14.33 -20.67 5.41
CA GLU A 147 15.71 -20.81 5.88
C GLU A 147 16.09 -22.29 6.12
N ASN A 148 15.14 -23.10 6.60
CA ASN A 148 15.36 -24.52 6.84
C ASN A 148 15.17 -25.39 5.58
N ASN A 149 14.26 -24.97 4.69
CA ASN A 149 13.89 -25.70 3.49
C ASN A 149 13.59 -24.72 2.34
N PRO A 150 14.63 -24.16 1.69
CA PRO A 150 14.45 -23.16 0.65
C PRO A 150 13.70 -23.76 -0.56
N PRO A 151 12.70 -23.05 -1.12
CA PRO A 151 11.93 -23.58 -2.23
C PRO A 151 12.80 -23.70 -3.49
N ALA A 152 12.65 -24.82 -4.20
CA ALA A 152 13.37 -25.07 -5.45
C ALA A 152 12.98 -24.10 -6.59
N VAL A 153 11.75 -23.57 -6.53
CA VAL A 153 11.20 -22.59 -7.47
C VAL A 153 10.66 -21.41 -6.67
N TRP A 154 10.99 -20.20 -7.11
CA TRP A 154 10.49 -18.98 -6.46
C TRP A 154 9.13 -18.61 -7.02
N ASP A 155 8.26 -18.15 -6.13
CA ASP A 155 6.92 -17.69 -6.50
C ASP A 155 7.01 -16.36 -7.24
N THR A 156 5.98 -16.03 -8.01
CA THR A 156 5.78 -14.65 -8.44
C THR A 156 5.40 -13.77 -7.23
N VAL A 157 5.65 -12.46 -7.29
CA VAL A 157 5.25 -11.52 -6.23
C VAL A 157 3.76 -11.66 -5.88
N ASN A 158 2.90 -11.89 -6.88
CA ASN A 158 1.46 -12.00 -6.66
C ASN A 158 1.09 -13.32 -5.95
N GLU A 159 1.69 -14.44 -6.35
CA GLU A 159 1.49 -15.74 -5.69
C GLU A 159 1.97 -15.70 -4.24
N ARG A 160 3.19 -15.18 -3.99
CA ARG A 160 3.71 -14.99 -2.62
C ARG A 160 2.81 -14.07 -1.80
N SER A 161 2.33 -12.99 -2.41
CA SER A 161 1.41 -12.06 -1.75
C SER A 161 0.10 -12.75 -1.37
N PHE A 162 -0.47 -13.56 -2.26
CA PHE A 162 -1.67 -14.32 -1.97
C PHE A 162 -1.43 -15.36 -0.87
N ALA A 163 -0.32 -16.09 -0.92
CA ALA A 163 0.04 -17.07 0.10
C ALA A 163 0.18 -16.44 1.50
N LEU A 164 0.77 -15.25 1.60
CA LEU A 164 0.96 -14.56 2.87
C LEU A 164 -0.30 -13.84 3.39
N THR A 165 -1.18 -13.37 2.50
CA THR A 165 -2.19 -12.35 2.86
C THR A 165 -3.62 -12.67 2.40
N GLY A 166 -3.81 -13.63 1.49
CA GLY A 166 -5.07 -13.81 0.74
C GLY A 166 -5.36 -12.72 -0.30
N HIS A 167 -4.44 -11.77 -0.50
CA HIS A 167 -4.57 -10.64 -1.43
C HIS A 167 -3.37 -10.58 -2.39
N GLU A 168 -3.60 -10.96 -3.65
CA GLU A 168 -2.55 -11.04 -4.69
C GLU A 168 -1.70 -9.77 -4.85
N LYS A 169 -2.30 -8.59 -4.66
CA LYS A 169 -1.63 -7.31 -4.94
C LYS A 169 -1.10 -6.60 -3.69
N PHE A 170 -1.11 -7.26 -2.53
CA PHE A 170 -0.66 -6.61 -1.30
C PHE A 170 0.83 -6.26 -1.34
N LEU A 171 1.72 -7.20 -1.67
CA LEU A 171 3.16 -6.95 -1.69
C LEU A 171 3.57 -5.89 -2.73
N SER A 172 2.90 -5.86 -3.89
CA SER A 172 3.12 -4.86 -4.93
C SER A 172 2.46 -3.50 -4.62
N SER A 173 1.56 -3.44 -3.64
CA SER A 173 0.93 -2.18 -3.22
C SER A 173 1.90 -1.26 -2.46
N HIS A 174 1.54 0.02 -2.37
CA HIS A 174 2.29 0.99 -1.56
C HIS A 174 2.40 0.56 -0.08
N LYS A 175 1.32 -0.01 0.48
CA LYS A 175 1.27 -0.45 1.88
C LYS A 175 2.18 -1.66 2.12
N GLY A 176 2.13 -2.68 1.25
CA GLY A 176 3.00 -3.85 1.36
C GLY A 176 4.47 -3.46 1.23
N ASN A 177 4.81 -2.64 0.24
CA ASN A 177 6.18 -2.12 0.08
C ASN A 177 6.66 -1.32 1.30
N GLN A 178 5.81 -0.50 1.91
CA GLN A 178 6.16 0.21 3.15
C GLN A 178 6.37 -0.74 4.32
N LEU A 179 5.52 -1.76 4.46
CA LEU A 179 5.65 -2.77 5.50
C LEU A 179 6.98 -3.52 5.37
N LEU A 180 7.28 -4.08 4.18
CA LEU A 180 8.52 -4.82 3.93
C LEU A 180 9.76 -3.98 4.25
N LYS A 181 9.77 -2.70 3.85
CA LYS A 181 10.84 -1.75 4.21
C LYS A 181 10.91 -1.51 5.72
N ARG A 182 9.77 -1.38 6.39
CA ARG A 182 9.67 -1.16 7.84
C ARG A 182 10.25 -2.34 8.64
N ILE A 183 10.06 -3.57 8.16
CA ILE A 183 10.60 -4.80 8.80
C ILE A 183 11.93 -5.29 8.21
N LYS A 184 12.50 -4.55 7.26
CA LYS A 184 13.77 -4.84 6.58
C LYS A 184 13.81 -6.20 5.85
N ILE A 185 12.70 -6.58 5.22
CA ILE A 185 12.57 -7.79 4.41
C ILE A 185 12.51 -7.41 2.93
N THR A 186 13.16 -8.18 2.08
CA THR A 186 13.19 -8.03 0.62
C THR A 186 12.37 -9.11 -0.09
N LEU A 187 12.10 -8.95 -1.38
CA LEU A 187 11.43 -9.99 -2.18
C LEU A 187 12.26 -11.28 -2.29
N GLN A 188 13.59 -11.16 -2.25
CA GLN A 188 14.52 -12.29 -2.24
C GLN A 188 14.43 -13.08 -0.92
N ASP A 189 14.31 -12.38 0.21
CA ASP A 189 14.04 -13.03 1.50
C ASP A 189 12.72 -13.81 1.47
N LEU A 190 11.73 -13.29 0.73
CA LEU A 190 10.45 -13.94 0.49
C LEU A 190 10.48 -14.97 -0.65
N CYS A 191 11.64 -15.33 -1.19
CA CYS A 191 11.81 -16.26 -2.32
C CYS A 191 10.79 -16.00 -3.45
N CYS A 192 10.65 -14.74 -3.87
CA CYS A 192 9.73 -14.35 -4.92
C CYS A 192 10.32 -13.31 -5.88
N VAL A 193 9.82 -13.31 -7.12
CA VAL A 193 10.28 -12.40 -8.19
C VAL A 193 9.12 -11.74 -8.93
N PRO A 194 9.30 -10.54 -9.49
CA PRO A 194 8.29 -9.95 -10.36
C PRO A 194 8.11 -10.81 -11.62
N ALA A 195 6.87 -11.20 -11.92
CA ALA A 195 6.55 -11.81 -13.21
C ALA A 195 6.35 -10.69 -14.25
N PRO A 196 7.06 -10.72 -15.38
CA PRO A 196 6.79 -9.79 -16.47
C PRO A 196 5.41 -10.07 -17.08
N GLU A 197 4.70 -9.02 -17.48
CA GLU A 197 3.46 -9.21 -18.24
C GLU A 197 3.80 -9.81 -19.62
N PRO A 198 3.11 -10.87 -20.07
CA PRO A 198 3.35 -11.43 -21.39
C PRO A 198 2.82 -10.51 -22.49
N PHE A 199 3.53 -10.44 -23.62
CA PHE A 199 3.00 -9.85 -24.85
C PHE A 199 2.55 -10.92 -25.85
N PHE A 200 1.73 -10.53 -26.82
CA PHE A 200 1.31 -11.45 -27.89
C PHE A 200 2.40 -11.56 -28.95
N PHE A 201 2.85 -12.79 -29.22
CA PHE A 201 3.88 -13.06 -30.22
C PHE A 201 3.61 -14.35 -30.98
N TRP A 202 4.34 -14.53 -32.07
CA TRP A 202 4.41 -15.78 -32.81
C TRP A 202 5.87 -16.10 -33.14
N ALA A 203 6.32 -17.27 -32.71
CA ALA A 203 7.64 -17.79 -33.01
C ALA A 203 7.62 -18.49 -34.37
N THR A 204 8.54 -18.09 -35.25
CA THR A 204 8.78 -18.71 -36.56
C THR A 204 9.81 -19.84 -36.44
N ALA A 205 10.82 -19.66 -35.57
CA ALA A 205 11.88 -20.63 -35.29
C ALA A 205 12.42 -20.44 -33.86
N LEU A 206 12.15 -21.40 -32.97
CA LEU A 206 12.67 -21.48 -31.60
C LEU A 206 12.92 -22.96 -31.21
N PRO A 207 13.89 -23.26 -30.32
CA PRO A 207 14.84 -22.34 -29.69
C PRO A 207 16.07 -22.04 -30.58
N LEU A 208 16.64 -20.84 -30.42
CA LEU A 208 17.90 -20.44 -31.07
C LEU A 208 19.10 -21.04 -30.34
N LEU A 209 20.21 -21.22 -31.06
CA LEU A 209 21.48 -21.58 -30.43
C LEU A 209 22.04 -20.39 -29.62
N PRO A 210 22.79 -20.63 -28.52
CA PRO A 210 23.30 -19.55 -27.67
C PRO A 210 24.14 -18.51 -28.42
N GLU A 211 24.90 -18.94 -29.41
CA GLU A 211 25.73 -18.11 -30.28
C GLU A 211 24.97 -17.34 -31.37
N GLU A 212 23.69 -17.64 -31.59
CA GLU A 212 22.89 -17.01 -32.63
C GLU A 212 22.27 -15.69 -32.17
N ARG A 213 22.26 -14.71 -33.08
CA ARG A 213 21.54 -13.44 -32.86
C ARG A 213 20.06 -13.63 -33.17
N ALA A 214 19.20 -13.23 -32.24
CA ALA A 214 17.76 -13.28 -32.41
C ALA A 214 17.24 -12.07 -33.21
N HIS A 215 16.57 -12.30 -34.33
CA HIS A 215 15.90 -11.25 -35.10
C HIS A 215 14.41 -11.21 -34.77
N CYS A 216 13.96 -10.08 -34.22
CA CYS A 216 12.59 -9.90 -33.76
C CYS A 216 11.92 -8.78 -34.56
N LEU A 217 10.72 -9.01 -35.08
CA LEU A 217 9.93 -7.99 -35.78
C LEU A 217 8.73 -7.57 -34.91
N VAL A 218 8.77 -6.34 -34.41
CA VAL A 218 7.67 -5.70 -33.66
C VAL A 218 6.73 -5.02 -34.65
N VAL A 219 5.45 -5.39 -34.63
CA VAL A 219 4.42 -4.88 -35.52
C VAL A 219 3.35 -4.15 -34.71
N GLU A 220 3.11 -2.88 -34.99
CA GLU A 220 2.18 -2.06 -34.20
C GLU A 220 0.71 -2.45 -34.42
N ASN A 221 0.33 -2.74 -35.66
CA ASN A 221 -1.05 -3.00 -36.04
C ASN A 221 -1.39 -4.51 -36.00
N LYS A 222 -2.56 -4.83 -35.43
CA LYS A 222 -3.04 -6.22 -35.25
C LYS A 222 -3.28 -6.96 -36.56
N ASP A 223 -3.90 -6.29 -37.54
CA ASP A 223 -4.25 -6.91 -38.82
C ASP A 223 -2.99 -7.13 -39.67
N THR A 224 -2.03 -6.20 -39.59
CA THR A 224 -0.68 -6.38 -40.15
C THR A 224 0.04 -7.55 -39.51
N PHE A 225 -0.01 -7.68 -38.18
CA PHE A 225 0.57 -8.82 -37.48
C PHE A 225 -0.01 -10.15 -38.00
N HIS A 226 -1.34 -10.26 -38.12
CA HIS A 226 -1.97 -11.49 -38.65
C HIS A 226 -1.58 -11.78 -40.10
N SER A 227 -1.49 -10.75 -40.93
CA SER A 227 -1.07 -10.88 -42.33
C SER A 227 0.37 -11.38 -42.44
N LEU A 228 1.29 -10.77 -41.69
CA LEU A 228 2.70 -11.18 -41.66
C LEU A 228 2.88 -12.58 -41.10
N LYS A 229 2.17 -12.92 -40.01
CA LYS A 229 2.15 -14.28 -39.45
C LYS A 229 1.76 -15.32 -40.52
N TYR A 230 0.68 -15.06 -41.27
CA TYR A 230 0.24 -15.96 -42.34
C TYR A 230 1.30 -16.08 -43.45
N LEU A 231 1.82 -14.95 -43.93
CA LEU A 231 2.77 -14.95 -45.04
C LEU A 231 4.10 -15.62 -44.69
N LEU A 232 4.64 -15.36 -43.49
CA LEU A 232 5.85 -16.00 -42.98
C LEU A 232 5.61 -17.49 -42.74
N GLY A 233 4.52 -17.86 -42.07
CA GLY A 233 4.20 -19.27 -41.76
C GLY A 233 3.90 -20.11 -42.99
N ALA A 234 3.38 -19.50 -44.06
CA ALA A 234 3.16 -20.17 -45.34
C ALA A 234 4.41 -20.15 -46.26
N GLY A 235 5.55 -19.60 -45.81
CA GLY A 235 6.76 -19.44 -46.63
C GLY A 235 6.60 -18.50 -47.83
N LYS A 236 5.52 -17.69 -47.87
CA LYS A 236 5.20 -16.75 -48.95
C LYS A 236 5.95 -15.43 -48.82
N LEU A 237 6.42 -15.10 -47.61
CA LEU A 237 7.28 -13.96 -47.34
C LEU A 237 8.62 -14.48 -46.83
N LYS A 238 9.69 -14.15 -47.55
CA LYS A 238 11.07 -14.39 -47.11
C LYS A 238 11.65 -13.08 -46.59
N THR A 239 12.32 -13.13 -45.44
CA THR A 239 13.01 -11.98 -44.85
C THR A 239 14.50 -12.24 -44.85
N ASN A 240 15.30 -11.16 -44.94
CA ASN A 240 16.74 -11.22 -44.72
C ASN A 240 17.14 -10.05 -43.82
N PRO A 241 17.58 -10.29 -42.57
CA PRO A 241 17.73 -11.62 -41.96
C PRO A 241 16.40 -12.35 -41.72
N GLU A 242 16.47 -13.66 -41.46
CA GLU A 242 15.29 -14.45 -41.05
C GLU A 242 14.75 -13.91 -39.72
N ILE A 243 13.44 -13.66 -39.65
CA ILE A 243 12.77 -13.25 -38.42
C ILE A 243 12.48 -14.51 -37.61
N HIS A 244 12.89 -14.53 -36.33
CA HIS A 244 12.67 -15.62 -35.37
C HIS A 244 11.44 -15.38 -34.48
N LEU A 245 11.13 -14.10 -34.20
CA LEU A 245 10.02 -13.70 -33.35
C LEU A 245 9.21 -12.57 -33.98
N LEU A 246 7.95 -12.81 -34.29
CA LEU A 246 7.00 -11.78 -34.69
C LEU A 246 6.22 -11.33 -33.44
N ILE A 247 6.30 -10.05 -33.08
CA ILE A 247 5.71 -9.51 -31.85
C ILE A 247 4.62 -8.51 -32.21
N TYR A 248 3.45 -8.63 -31.58
CA TYR A 248 2.41 -7.60 -31.67
C TYR A 248 2.67 -6.52 -30.62
N GLY A 249 3.00 -5.30 -31.09
CA GLY A 249 3.39 -4.19 -30.23
C GLY A 249 2.24 -3.49 -29.49
N GLU A 250 1.03 -3.48 -30.07
CA GLU A 250 -0.13 -2.81 -29.46
C GLU A 250 0.14 -1.36 -28.98
N GLY A 251 0.93 -0.63 -29.76
CA GLY A 251 1.39 0.71 -29.38
C GLY A 251 2.23 0.70 -28.10
N LYS A 252 1.97 1.63 -27.17
CA LYS A 252 2.81 1.82 -25.96
C LYS A 252 2.71 0.67 -24.95
N LYS A 253 1.74 -0.24 -25.10
CA LYS A 253 1.52 -1.32 -24.15
C LYS A 253 2.70 -2.28 -24.09
N ILE A 254 3.38 -2.52 -25.22
CA ILE A 254 4.58 -3.38 -25.24
C ILE A 254 5.69 -2.89 -24.31
N LEU A 255 5.74 -1.60 -23.98
CA LEU A 255 6.74 -1.05 -23.06
C LEU A 255 6.59 -1.62 -21.64
N ASN A 256 5.38 -1.98 -21.22
CA ASN A 256 5.14 -2.57 -19.90
C ASN A 256 5.48 -4.06 -19.84
N SER A 257 5.38 -4.75 -20.96
CA SER A 257 5.65 -6.19 -21.11
C SER A 257 7.03 -6.49 -21.68
N TRP A 258 7.87 -5.48 -21.95
CA TRP A 258 9.10 -5.66 -22.74
C TRP A 258 10.07 -6.68 -22.12
N SER A 259 10.17 -6.71 -20.79
CA SER A 259 11.03 -7.67 -20.07
C SER A 259 10.69 -9.14 -20.35
N PHE A 260 9.46 -9.44 -20.80
CA PHE A 260 9.07 -10.80 -21.21
C PHE A 260 9.88 -11.34 -22.40
N ILE A 261 10.58 -10.47 -23.15
CA ILE A 261 11.45 -10.90 -24.25
C ILE A 261 12.57 -11.84 -23.78
N TYR A 262 13.06 -11.65 -22.54
CA TYR A 262 14.12 -12.47 -21.96
C TYR A 262 13.64 -13.87 -21.58
N GLU A 263 12.34 -14.07 -21.40
CA GLU A 263 11.73 -15.39 -21.22
C GLU A 263 11.50 -16.11 -22.55
N CYS A 264 11.21 -15.36 -23.63
CA CYS A 264 11.00 -15.92 -24.96
C CYS A 264 12.30 -16.41 -25.62
N LEU A 265 13.40 -15.70 -25.36
CA LEU A 265 14.67 -15.88 -26.05
C LEU A 265 15.87 -15.99 -25.08
N PRO A 266 15.82 -16.88 -24.07
CA PRO A 266 16.91 -17.00 -23.11
C PRO A 266 18.18 -17.51 -23.81
N GLY A 267 19.32 -16.87 -23.52
CA GLY A 267 20.63 -17.34 -23.96
C GLY A 267 21.10 -16.91 -25.35
N ALA A 268 20.34 -16.10 -26.09
CA ALA A 268 20.80 -15.57 -27.37
C ALA A 268 22.03 -14.65 -27.23
N ALA A 269 22.99 -14.74 -28.17
CA ALA A 269 24.21 -13.92 -28.20
C ALA A 269 23.92 -12.42 -28.40
N GLY A 270 22.68 -12.09 -28.78
CA GLY A 270 22.17 -10.74 -28.84
C GLY A 270 20.82 -10.69 -29.53
N TYR A 271 20.17 -9.54 -29.44
CA TYR A 271 18.87 -9.29 -30.04
C TYR A 271 18.98 -8.17 -31.07
N GLN A 272 18.32 -8.34 -32.20
CA GLN A 272 18.11 -7.29 -33.19
C GLN A 272 16.62 -7.13 -33.42
N PHE A 273 16.12 -5.95 -33.10
CA PHE A 273 14.71 -5.60 -33.23
C PHE A 273 14.50 -4.78 -34.49
N PHE A 274 13.49 -5.17 -35.25
CA PHE A 274 12.92 -4.44 -36.37
C PHE A 274 11.54 -3.94 -35.96
N TYR A 275 11.16 -2.76 -36.44
CA TYR A 275 9.86 -2.18 -36.14
C TYR A 275 9.08 -1.90 -37.43
N PHE A 276 7.81 -2.29 -37.45
CA PHE A 276 6.88 -2.04 -38.55
C PHE A 276 5.61 -1.37 -38.02
N GLY A 277 5.48 -0.07 -38.29
CA GLY A 277 4.39 0.78 -37.81
C GLY A 277 4.56 2.23 -38.27
N ASP A 278 3.67 3.11 -37.82
CA ASP A 278 3.70 4.51 -38.24
C ASP A 278 4.81 5.26 -37.50
N LEU A 279 5.72 5.90 -38.25
CA LEU A 279 6.85 6.68 -37.74
C LEU A 279 6.42 8.06 -37.21
N GLY A 280 5.38 8.10 -36.38
CA GLY A 280 5.03 9.29 -35.60
C GLY A 280 5.96 9.46 -34.37
N PRO A 281 5.74 10.50 -33.54
CA PRO A 281 6.50 10.71 -32.29
C PRO A 281 6.47 9.50 -31.32
N GLY A 282 5.48 8.62 -31.45
CA GLY A 282 5.40 7.34 -30.76
C GLY A 282 6.35 6.28 -31.31
N GLY A 283 6.47 6.17 -32.65
CA GLY A 283 7.30 5.20 -33.36
C GLY A 283 8.79 5.29 -33.00
N ALA A 284 9.32 6.51 -32.86
CA ALA A 284 10.73 6.75 -32.53
C ALA A 284 11.12 6.29 -31.10
N ARG A 285 10.16 6.07 -30.19
CA ARG A 285 10.45 5.60 -28.82
C ARG A 285 10.64 4.08 -28.73
N TYR A 286 10.22 3.29 -29.73
CA TYR A 286 10.43 1.84 -29.73
C TYR A 286 11.84 1.42 -30.18
N LEU A 287 12.65 2.36 -30.68
CA LEU A 287 13.97 2.11 -31.25
C LEU A 287 15.12 2.51 -30.32
N ARG A 288 14.84 2.87 -29.06
CA ARG A 288 15.86 3.26 -28.06
C ARG A 288 15.90 2.29 -26.89
#